data_AF-A0A5N6DDZ0-F1
#
_entry.id   AF-A0A5N6DDZ0-F1
#
_cell.length_a   1.000
_cell.length_b   1.000
_cell.length_c   1.000
_cell.angle_alpha   90.00
_cell.angle_beta   90.00
_cell.angle_gamma   90.00
#
_symmetry.space_group_name_H-M   'P 1'
#
loop_
_entity.id
_entity.type
_entity.pdbx_description
1 polymer ?
#
loop_
_entity_poly.entity_id
_entity_poly.type
_entity_poly.pdbx_seq_one_letter_code
_entity_poly.pdbx_strand_id
1 'polypeptide(L)'
;MKSPIYLLTALLPLTLPLVNASPTAEPDDLDVEGSVLEDRDNCRVDRGFNYYKYPCDSSDITGRANRGDNVNFQCRYRNWYKTPKGWVKQNDKPRNCQGPRPNSCS
;
A
#
# COMPACT_ATOMS: atom_id res chain seq x y z
N MET A 1 -35.97 58.81 12.20
CA MET A 1 -34.78 58.38 11.44
C MET A 1 -33.59 58.38 12.39
N LYS A 2 -33.02 57.21 12.70
CA LYS A 2 -31.80 57.08 13.49
C LYS A 2 -31.06 55.82 13.05
N SER A 3 -29.89 55.99 12.47
CA SER A 3 -28.84 54.99 12.39
C SER A 3 -27.67 55.49 13.22
N PRO A 4 -26.90 54.59 13.86
CA PRO A 4 -25.60 54.31 13.26
C PRO A 4 -25.19 52.83 13.32
N ILE A 5 -24.35 52.49 12.34
CA ILE A 5 -23.66 51.22 12.11
C ILE A 5 -22.52 51.07 13.13
N TYR A 6 -22.29 49.84 13.63
CA TYR A 6 -20.95 49.42 14.04
C TYR A 6 -20.68 47.99 13.54
N LEU A 7 -19.68 47.90 12.66
CA LEU A 7 -19.04 46.69 12.17
C LEU A 7 -18.32 45.99 13.32
N LEU A 8 -18.54 44.69 13.48
CA LEU A 8 -17.62 43.82 14.22
C LEU A 8 -17.33 42.58 13.37
N THR A 9 -16.36 42.78 12.48
CA THR A 9 -15.56 41.71 11.88
C THR A 9 -14.72 41.06 12.96
N ALA A 10 -14.95 39.77 13.22
CA ALA A 10 -13.98 38.90 13.87
C ALA A 10 -13.97 37.56 13.12
N LEU A 11 -13.18 37.50 12.06
CA LEU A 11 -12.72 36.23 11.50
C LEU A 11 -11.75 35.63 12.52
N LEU A 12 -12.18 34.58 13.22
CA LEU A 12 -11.28 33.76 14.05
C LEU A 12 -10.64 32.70 13.14
N PRO A 13 -9.33 32.76 12.85
CA PRO A 13 -8.61 31.59 12.37
C PRO A 13 -8.43 30.61 13.53
N LEU A 14 -9.06 29.44 13.43
CA LEU A 14 -8.78 28.31 14.32
C LEU A 14 -7.44 27.69 13.91
N THR A 15 -6.33 28.24 14.42
CA THR A 15 -5.02 27.60 14.31
C THR A 15 -4.92 26.49 15.35
N LEU A 16 -5.15 25.25 14.91
CA LEU A 16 -4.84 24.06 15.69
C LEU A 16 -3.32 23.81 15.66
N PRO A 17 -2.61 23.77 16.80
CA PRO A 17 -1.25 23.27 16.84
C PRO A 17 -1.26 21.75 16.66
N LEU A 18 -0.55 21.27 15.63
CA LEU A 18 -0.18 19.87 15.46
C LEU A 18 0.80 19.50 16.59
N VAL A 19 0.31 18.84 17.64
CA VAL A 19 1.19 18.11 18.57
C VAL A 19 1.74 16.91 17.82
N ASN A 20 2.98 17.06 17.36
CA ASN A 20 3.77 16.01 16.75
C ASN A 20 4.50 15.27 17.87
N ALA A 21 3.82 14.30 18.50
CA ALA A 21 4.47 13.38 19.43
C ALA A 21 5.31 12.37 18.64
N SER A 22 6.64 12.53 18.70
CA SER A 22 7.61 11.58 18.14
C SER A 22 7.59 10.23 18.89
N PRO A 23 7.75 9.10 18.20
CA PRO A 23 7.71 7.77 18.81
C PRO A 23 9.01 7.46 19.57
N THR A 24 8.88 7.00 20.81
CA THR A 24 9.88 6.13 21.45
C THR A 24 9.50 4.70 21.11
N ALA A 25 10.30 4.05 20.28
CA ALA A 25 10.19 2.62 20.01
C ALA A 25 11.23 1.91 20.88
N GLU A 26 10.75 1.21 21.90
CA GLU A 26 11.50 0.16 22.59
C GLU A 26 11.56 -1.05 21.65
N PRO A 27 12.73 -1.68 21.42
CA PRO A 27 12.80 -2.93 20.67
C PRO A 27 12.45 -4.08 21.63
N ASP A 28 11.20 -4.53 21.59
CA ASP A 28 10.79 -5.80 22.21
C ASP A 28 10.76 -6.86 21.13
N ASP A 29 11.61 -7.87 21.33
CA ASP A 29 11.83 -9.05 20.52
C ASP A 29 10.54 -9.72 20.01
N LEU A 30 10.36 -9.70 18.69
CA LEU A 30 9.48 -10.66 18.01
C LEU A 30 10.28 -11.36 16.91
N ASP A 31 10.89 -12.47 17.29
CA ASP A 31 11.21 -13.58 16.41
C ASP A 31 10.00 -13.91 15.50
N VAL A 32 10.11 -13.59 14.21
CA VAL A 32 9.31 -14.25 13.17
C VAL A 32 10.27 -14.88 12.18
N GLU A 33 10.73 -16.05 12.58
CA GLU A 33 10.81 -17.27 11.79
C GLU A 33 10.66 -17.11 10.26
N GLY A 34 11.74 -17.44 9.55
CA GLY A 34 11.59 -18.36 8.42
C GLY A 34 11.67 -17.76 7.02
N SER A 35 12.89 -17.45 6.58
CA SER A 35 13.46 -17.99 5.32
C SER A 35 12.51 -18.20 4.13
N VAL A 36 12.09 -17.13 3.43
CA VAL A 36 11.54 -17.23 2.05
C VAL A 36 11.99 -16.04 1.20
N LEU A 37 13.30 -15.79 1.14
CA LEU A 37 13.86 -14.78 0.22
C LEU A 37 14.58 -15.40 -0.98
N GLU A 38 14.96 -16.66 -0.94
CA GLU A 38 15.93 -17.24 -1.90
C GLU A 38 15.33 -17.98 -3.10
N ASP A 39 14.02 -18.29 -3.11
CA ASP A 39 13.37 -18.99 -4.24
C ASP A 39 12.37 -18.10 -5.02
N ARG A 40 12.37 -16.79 -4.73
CA ARG A 40 11.46 -15.80 -5.36
C ARG A 40 12.02 -15.20 -6.67
N ASP A 41 13.26 -15.49 -7.03
CA ASP A 41 13.99 -14.77 -8.08
C ASP A 41 13.40 -14.94 -9.50
N ASN A 42 12.56 -15.96 -9.72
CA ASN A 42 11.98 -16.23 -11.05
C ASN A 42 10.61 -15.59 -11.31
N CYS A 43 10.20 -14.59 -10.52
CA CYS A 43 8.96 -13.85 -10.75
C CYS A 43 9.11 -12.80 -11.86
N ARG A 44 9.62 -13.24 -13.01
CA ARG A 44 9.74 -12.43 -14.23
C ARG A 44 8.40 -12.38 -14.95
N VAL A 45 7.98 -11.17 -15.30
CA VAL A 45 6.70 -10.91 -15.94
C VAL A 45 6.70 -11.44 -17.37
N ASP A 46 5.87 -12.42 -17.66
CA ASP A 46 5.64 -12.92 -19.03
C ASP A 46 4.61 -12.07 -19.79
N ARG A 47 3.55 -11.63 -19.08
CA ARG A 47 2.46 -10.80 -19.60
C ARG A 47 2.29 -9.58 -18.70
N GLY A 48 2.34 -8.39 -19.29
CA GLY A 48 2.18 -7.15 -18.53
C GLY A 48 0.81 -7.06 -17.85
N PHE A 49 0.78 -6.47 -16.66
CA PHE A 49 -0.40 -6.34 -15.82
C PHE A 49 -0.40 -5.02 -15.05
N ASN A 50 -1.56 -4.66 -14.49
CA ASN A 50 -1.72 -3.44 -13.72
C ASN A 50 -1.54 -3.72 -12.22
N TYR A 51 -0.97 -2.75 -11.51
CA TYR A 51 -0.98 -2.70 -10.05
C TYR A 51 -2.20 -1.92 -9.57
N TYR A 52 -2.84 -2.39 -8.52
CA TYR A 52 -4.02 -1.78 -7.92
C TYR A 52 -3.72 -1.23 -6.53
N LYS A 53 -4.38 -0.14 -6.14
CA LYS A 53 -4.23 0.47 -4.81
C LYS A 53 -4.75 -0.43 -3.68
N TYR A 54 -5.85 -1.13 -3.90
CA TYR A 54 -6.52 -2.05 -2.98
C TYR A 54 -6.81 -3.41 -3.65
N PRO A 55 -6.99 -4.50 -2.88
CA PRO A 55 -7.25 -5.84 -3.42
C PRO A 55 -8.73 -6.01 -3.83
N CYS A 56 -9.21 -5.15 -4.72
CA CYS A 56 -10.56 -5.20 -5.29
C CYS A 56 -10.57 -4.68 -6.73
N ASP A 57 -11.52 -5.14 -7.55
CA ASP A 57 -11.57 -4.80 -8.99
C ASP A 57 -11.90 -3.34 -9.28
N SER A 58 -12.61 -2.67 -8.37
CA SER A 58 -12.97 -1.25 -8.48
C SER A 58 -11.86 -0.29 -8.01
N SER A 59 -10.71 -0.81 -7.59
CA SER A 59 -9.60 0.01 -7.11
C SER A 59 -8.93 0.79 -8.24
N ASP A 60 -8.42 1.96 -7.90
CA ASP A 60 -7.51 2.72 -8.76
C ASP A 60 -6.27 1.90 -9.15
N ILE A 61 -5.76 2.15 -10.35
CA ILE A 61 -4.50 1.61 -10.85
C ILE A 61 -3.35 2.50 -10.39
N THR A 62 -2.36 1.94 -9.71
CA THR A 62 -1.18 2.64 -9.20
C THR A 62 0.02 2.56 -10.13
N GLY A 63 -0.01 1.64 -11.10
CA GLY A 63 1.06 1.48 -12.08
C GLY A 63 0.89 0.25 -12.97
N ARG A 64 1.92 -0.06 -13.74
CA ARG A 64 1.95 -1.20 -14.66
C ARG A 64 3.27 -1.94 -14.59
N ALA A 65 3.22 -3.26 -14.67
CA ALA A 65 4.35 -4.14 -14.90
C ALA A 65 4.45 -4.48 -16.39
N ASN A 66 5.66 -4.42 -16.95
CA ASN A 66 5.94 -4.75 -18.33
C ASN A 66 6.56 -6.14 -18.46
N ARG A 67 6.48 -6.71 -19.66
CA ARG A 67 7.12 -7.99 -19.95
C ARG A 67 8.63 -7.86 -19.71
N GLY A 68 9.18 -8.81 -18.96
CA GLY A 68 10.58 -8.86 -18.60
C GLY A 68 10.92 -8.24 -17.24
N ASP A 69 10.01 -7.46 -16.64
CA ASP A 69 10.18 -6.91 -15.30
C ASP A 69 10.27 -8.03 -14.25
N ASN A 70 10.98 -7.78 -13.15
CA ASN A 70 10.96 -8.66 -11.98
C ASN A 70 10.00 -8.09 -10.92
N VAL A 71 9.14 -8.93 -10.35
CA VAL A 71 8.13 -8.51 -9.38
C VAL A 71 8.26 -9.29 -8.09
N ASN A 72 8.46 -8.57 -6.99
CA ASN A 72 8.49 -9.14 -5.65
C ASN A 72 7.06 -9.18 -5.06
N PHE A 73 6.53 -10.39 -4.90
CA PHE A 73 5.27 -10.65 -4.22
C PHE A 73 5.52 -10.90 -2.74
N GLN A 74 5.15 -9.96 -1.87
CA GLN A 74 5.42 -9.98 -0.43
C GLN A 74 4.50 -10.96 0.31
N CYS A 75 3.19 -10.90 0.05
CA CYS A 75 2.19 -11.75 0.68
C CYS A 75 0.97 -11.97 -0.23
N ARG A 76 0.07 -12.88 0.14
CA ARG A 76 -1.19 -13.13 -0.56
C ARG A 76 -2.40 -12.95 0.36
N TYR A 77 -3.39 -12.22 -0.11
CA TYR A 77 -4.71 -12.07 0.51
C TYR A 77 -5.78 -12.51 -0.49
N ARG A 78 -6.50 -13.62 -0.20
CA ARG A 78 -7.46 -14.21 -1.14
C ARG A 78 -6.82 -14.45 -2.53
N ASN A 79 -7.37 -13.82 -3.58
CA ASN A 79 -6.90 -13.91 -4.96
C ASN A 79 -6.00 -12.72 -5.37
N TRP A 80 -5.42 -12.03 -4.39
CA TRP A 80 -4.58 -10.85 -4.58
C TRP A 80 -3.21 -11.04 -3.94
N TYR A 81 -2.18 -10.56 -4.62
CA TYR A 81 -0.81 -10.55 -4.13
C TYR A 81 -0.37 -9.12 -3.85
N LYS A 82 0.22 -8.90 -2.67
CA LYS A 82 0.81 -7.62 -2.30
C LYS A 82 2.21 -7.50 -2.90
N THR A 83 2.50 -6.35 -3.47
CA THR A 83 3.83 -5.96 -3.94
C THR A 83 4.13 -4.55 -3.44
N PRO A 84 5.40 -4.08 -3.50
CA PRO A 84 5.74 -2.70 -3.17
C PRO A 84 5.00 -1.66 -4.03
N LYS A 85 4.63 -2.00 -5.27
CA LYS A 85 3.96 -1.10 -6.22
C LYS A 85 2.43 -1.11 -6.11
N GLY A 86 1.86 -2.05 -5.36
CA GLY A 86 0.41 -2.23 -5.22
C GLY A 86 0.01 -3.71 -5.19
N TRP A 87 -1.27 -3.96 -5.46
CA TRP A 87 -1.88 -5.26 -5.47
C TRP A 87 -1.97 -5.82 -6.89
N VAL A 88 -1.74 -7.12 -7.03
CA VAL A 88 -1.76 -7.84 -8.30
C VAL A 88 -2.76 -8.98 -8.22
N LYS A 89 -3.56 -9.19 -9.26
CA LYS A 89 -4.52 -10.30 -9.31
C LYS A 89 -3.79 -11.62 -9.46
N GLN A 90 -4.36 -12.69 -8.92
CA GLN A 90 -3.77 -14.02 -9.02
C GLN A 90 -3.57 -14.50 -10.46
N ASN A 91 -4.47 -14.14 -11.36
CA ASN A 91 -4.39 -14.51 -12.77
C ASN A 91 -3.32 -13.73 -13.54
N ASP A 92 -2.78 -12.67 -12.95
CA ASP A 92 -1.70 -11.86 -13.51
C ASP A 92 -0.33 -12.27 -12.95
N LYS A 93 -0.28 -13.10 -11.90
CA LYS A 93 0.98 -13.65 -11.38
C LYS A 93 1.63 -14.52 -12.48
N PRO A 94 2.93 -14.33 -12.77
CA PRO A 94 3.66 -15.21 -13.67
C PRO A 94 3.54 -16.67 -13.23
N ARG A 95 3.31 -17.58 -14.19
CA ARG A 95 3.06 -19.00 -13.87
C ARG A 95 4.26 -19.69 -13.23
N ASN A 96 5.47 -19.29 -13.61
CA ASN A 96 6.72 -19.85 -13.10
C ASN A 96 7.16 -19.24 -11.75
N CYS A 97 6.33 -18.37 -11.17
CA CYS A 97 6.59 -17.75 -9.87
C CYS A 97 5.85 -18.53 -8.79
N GLN A 98 6.59 -19.18 -7.87
CA GLN A 98 6.04 -19.88 -6.70
C GLN A 98 5.11 -18.93 -5.92
N GLY A 99 5.61 -17.72 -5.62
CA GLY A 99 4.89 -16.69 -4.87
C GLY A 99 4.61 -17.09 -3.41
N PRO A 100 4.06 -16.17 -2.61
CA PRO A 100 3.75 -16.42 -1.19
C PRO A 100 2.57 -17.39 -1.00
N ARG A 101 2.54 -18.05 0.17
CA ARG A 101 1.47 -18.98 0.58
C ARG A 101 0.11 -18.28 0.63
N PRO A 102 -1.02 -19.00 0.45
CA PRO A 102 -2.37 -18.43 0.59
C PRO A 102 -2.58 -17.76 1.95
N ASN A 103 -3.25 -16.60 1.96
CA ASN A 103 -3.58 -15.84 3.17
C ASN A 103 -2.37 -15.54 4.07
N SER A 104 -1.21 -15.28 3.47
CA SER A 104 0.03 -14.95 4.17
C SER A 104 0.18 -13.46 4.49
N CYS A 105 -0.85 -12.63 4.23
CA CYS A 105 -0.87 -11.25 4.69
C CYS A 105 -1.48 -11.25 6.10
N SER A 106 -0.64 -11.03 7.10
CA SER A 106 -1.00 -10.92 8.52
C SER A 106 -1.82 -9.66 8.81
#